data_AF-A0A165TL68-F1
#
_entry.id   AF-A0A165TL68-F1
#
_cell.length_a   1.000
_cell.length_b   1.000
_cell.length_c   1.000
_cell.angle_alpha   90.00
_cell.angle_beta   90.00
_cell.angle_gamma   90.00
#
_symmetry.space_group_name_H-M   'P 1'
#
loop_
_entity.id
_entity.type
_entity.pdbx_description
1 polymer ?
#
loop_
_entity_poly.entity_id
_entity_poly.type
_entity_poly.pdbx_seq_one_letter_code
_entity_poly.pdbx_strand_id
1 'polypeptide(L)'
;MEELKQLAYEAIQSNLSEENIVEEAFSTFTATPGFDKIRNMECTMLRQASRRSAAVRIDLSFIMRRVAKGEFPHVEEMIGPLILGLLT
;
A
#
# COMPACT_ATOMS: atom_id res chain seq x y z
N MET A 1 -1.23 5.28 -23.93
CA MET A 1 -1.65 5.46 -22.52
C MET A 1 -1.31 4.23 -21.69
N GLU A 2 -1.60 3.01 -22.18
CA GLU A 2 -1.26 1.76 -21.47
C GLU A 2 0.26 1.54 -21.31
N GLU A 3 1.08 1.89 -22.30
CA GLU A 3 2.56 1.82 -22.18
C GLU A 3 3.09 2.70 -21.04
N LEU A 4 2.54 3.91 -20.87
CA LEU A 4 2.93 4.81 -19.77
C LEU A 4 2.52 4.24 -18.41
N LYS A 5 1.35 3.62 -18.31
CA LYS A 5 0.93 2.94 -17.08
C LYS A 5 1.85 1.77 -16.73
N GLN A 6 2.31 1.03 -17.74
CA GLN A 6 3.23 -0.09 -17.54
C GLN A 6 4.62 0.39 -17.09
N LEU A 7 5.16 1.44 -17.72
CA LEU A 7 6.43 2.06 -17.30
C LEU A 7 6.33 2.63 -15.87
N ALA A 8 5.22 3.29 -15.54
CA ALA A 8 4.98 3.78 -14.18
C ALA A 8 4.91 2.62 -13.17
N TYR A 9 4.21 1.54 -13.51
CA TYR A 9 4.14 0.34 -12.67
C TYR A 9 5.53 -0.23 -12.36
N GLU A 10 6.37 -0.40 -13.38
CA GLU A 10 7.72 -0.93 -13.22
C GLU A 10 8.61 -0.01 -12.39
N ALA A 11 8.55 1.30 -12.65
CA ALA A 11 9.29 2.30 -11.90
C ALA A 11 8.89 2.33 -10.42
N ILE A 12 7.58 2.30 -10.12
CA ILE A 12 7.08 2.23 -8.74
C ILE A 12 7.57 0.95 -8.08
N GLN A 13 7.35 -0.20 -8.72
CA GLN A 13 7.76 -1.50 -8.19
C GLN A 13 9.26 -1.56 -7.84
N SER A 14 10.13 -0.97 -8.68
CA SER A 14 11.58 -0.94 -8.43
C SER A 14 12.01 -0.04 -7.28
N ASN A 15 11.20 0.95 -6.91
CA ASN A 15 11.50 1.91 -5.85
C ASN A 15 10.85 1.57 -4.51
N LEU A 16 9.94 0.60 -4.46
CA LEU A 16 9.32 0.15 -3.23
C LEU A 16 10.32 -0.63 -2.37
N SER A 17 10.40 -0.24 -1.10
CA SER A 17 11.28 -0.82 -0.09
C SER A 17 10.57 -0.89 1.27
N GLU A 18 11.20 -1.53 2.25
CA GLU A 18 10.65 -1.55 3.61
C GLU A 18 10.54 -0.16 4.24
N GLU A 19 11.31 0.82 3.75
CA GLU A 19 11.35 2.18 4.29
C GLU A 19 10.19 3.05 3.82
N ASN A 20 9.62 2.77 2.64
CA ASN A 20 8.55 3.61 2.04
C ASN A 20 7.23 2.85 1.80
N ILE A 21 7.21 1.51 1.84
CA ILE A 21 6.04 0.72 1.44
C ILE A 21 4.77 1.05 2.23
N VAL A 22 4.91 1.43 3.50
CA VAL A 22 3.77 1.81 4.34
C VAL A 22 3.21 3.15 3.93
N GLU A 23 4.05 4.13 3.58
CA GLU A 23 3.59 5.45 3.14
C GLU A 23 2.97 5.36 1.73
N GLU A 24 3.67 4.70 0.81
CA GLU A 24 3.24 4.53 -0.58
C GLU A 24 1.88 3.83 -0.67
N ALA A 25 1.72 2.69 0.02
CA ALA A 25 0.46 1.96 0.01
C ALA A 25 -0.73 2.80 0.50
N PHE A 26 -0.52 3.71 1.46
CA PHE A 26 -1.57 4.57 2.01
C PHE A 26 -1.63 5.95 1.35
N SER A 27 -0.91 6.16 0.25
CA SER A 27 -0.91 7.41 -0.50
C SER A 27 -2.24 7.64 -1.22
N THR A 28 -2.52 8.90 -1.54
CA THR A 28 -3.68 9.27 -2.38
C THR A 28 -3.56 8.72 -3.80
N PHE A 29 -2.33 8.56 -4.29
CA PHE A 29 -2.06 8.00 -5.61
C PHE A 29 -2.56 6.54 -5.69
N THR A 30 -2.23 5.73 -4.69
CA THR A 30 -2.64 4.32 -4.63
C THR A 30 -4.15 4.15 -4.50
N ALA A 31 -4.83 5.11 -3.88
CA ALA A 31 -6.29 5.16 -3.81
C ALA A 31 -6.97 5.67 -5.10
N THR A 32 -6.22 6.14 -6.10
CA THR A 32 -6.80 6.75 -7.29
C THR A 32 -7.45 5.70 -8.20
N PRO A 33 -8.73 5.85 -8.58
CA PRO A 33 -9.41 4.92 -9.49
C PRO A 33 -8.67 4.74 -10.83
N GLY A 34 -8.60 3.49 -11.31
CA GLY A 34 -7.89 3.15 -12.55
C GLY A 34 -6.42 2.74 -12.37
N PHE A 35 -5.91 2.73 -11.14
CA PHE A 35 -4.58 2.22 -10.79
C PHE A 35 -4.62 0.93 -9.94
N ASP A 36 -5.65 0.10 -10.10
CA ASP A 36 -5.87 -1.12 -9.32
C ASP A 36 -4.67 -2.07 -9.31
N LYS A 37 -3.95 -2.15 -10.44
CA LYS A 37 -2.75 -2.99 -10.57
C LYS A 37 -1.64 -2.53 -9.63
N ILE A 38 -1.43 -1.22 -9.49
CA ILE A 38 -0.42 -0.65 -8.59
C ILE A 38 -0.84 -0.88 -7.14
N ARG A 39 -2.10 -0.57 -6.81
CA ARG A 39 -2.69 -0.82 -5.48
C ARG A 39 -2.52 -2.26 -5.02
N ASN A 40 -2.83 -3.22 -5.89
CA ASN A 40 -2.68 -4.63 -5.58
C ASN A 40 -1.22 -5.06 -5.39
N MET A 41 -0.30 -4.50 -6.18
CA MET A 41 1.13 -4.78 -6.08
C MET A 41 1.71 -4.23 -4.77
N GLU A 42 1.43 -2.97 -4.41
CA GLU A 42 1.83 -2.36 -3.14
C GLU A 42 1.24 -3.08 -1.94
N CYS A 43 -0.05 -3.41 -1.95
CA CYS A 43 -0.67 -4.19 -0.88
C CYS A 43 -0.03 -5.58 -0.72
N THR A 44 0.42 -6.19 -1.82
CA THR A 44 1.10 -7.49 -1.78
C THR A 44 2.51 -7.35 -1.20
N MET A 45 3.26 -6.34 -1.62
CA MET A 45 4.59 -6.05 -1.08
C MET A 45 4.54 -5.66 0.40
N LEU A 46 3.59 -4.82 0.79
CA LEU A 46 3.36 -4.44 2.19
C LEU A 46 3.08 -5.67 3.06
N ARG A 47 2.23 -6.60 2.59
CA ARG A 47 1.97 -7.87 3.30
C ARG A 47 3.23 -8.70 3.46
N GLN A 48 4.00 -8.88 2.39
CA GLN A 48 5.26 -9.62 2.44
C GLN A 48 6.28 -8.97 3.39
N ALA A 49 6.43 -7.65 3.33
CA ALA A 49 7.32 -6.88 4.17
C ALA A 49 6.91 -6.96 5.65
N SER A 50 5.60 -6.84 5.95
CA SER A 50 5.08 -6.92 7.32
C SER A 50 5.36 -8.27 8.01
N ARG A 51 5.43 -9.37 7.25
CA ARG A 51 5.77 -10.70 7.77
C ARG A 51 7.24 -10.81 8.18
N ARG A 52 8.13 -10.06 7.53
CA ARG A 52 9.59 -10.16 7.70
C ARG A 52 10.16 -9.06 8.59
N SER A 53 9.59 -7.86 8.52
CA SER A 53 10.15 -6.65 9.11
C SER A 53 9.32 -6.13 10.27
N ALA A 54 9.94 -6.02 11.44
CA ALA A 54 9.30 -5.45 12.62
C ALA A 54 9.04 -3.94 12.47
N ALA A 55 9.94 -3.23 11.80
CA ALA A 55 9.80 -1.79 11.52
C ALA A 55 8.52 -1.53 10.71
N VAL A 56 8.33 -2.28 9.61
CA VAL A 56 7.12 -2.18 8.78
C VAL A 56 5.84 -2.45 9.59
N ARG A 57 5.86 -3.40 10.53
CA ARG A 57 4.69 -3.66 11.41
C ARG A 57 4.41 -2.50 12.35
N ILE A 58 5.45 -1.86 12.90
CA ILE A 58 5.31 -0.69 13.78
C ILE A 58 4.70 0.45 12.99
N ASP A 59 5.24 0.77 11.81
CA ASP A 59 4.76 1.87 10.97
C ASP A 59 3.34 1.62 10.48
N LEU A 60 3.05 0.38 10.05
CA LEU A 60 1.69 -0.02 9.68
C LEU A 60 0.71 0.15 10.84
N SER A 61 1.10 -0.21 12.06
CA SER A 61 0.24 -0.02 13.24
C SER A 61 -0.05 1.45 13.51
N PHE A 62 0.93 2.33 13.28
CA PHE A 62 0.79 3.78 13.44
C PHE A 62 -0.17 4.34 12.40
N ILE A 63 0.00 4.00 11.12
CA ILE A 63 -0.91 4.42 10.06
C ILE A 63 -2.33 3.89 10.31
N MET A 64 -2.50 2.61 10.66
CA MET A 64 -3.83 2.04 10.89
C MET A 64 -4.58 2.76 12.02
N ARG A 65 -3.88 3.24 13.05
CA ARG A 65 -4.48 4.06 14.11
C ARG A 65 -4.97 5.41 13.57
N ARG A 66 -4.24 6.03 12.64
CA ARG A 66 -4.66 7.28 11.98
C ARG A 66 -5.84 7.05 11.04
N VAL A 67 -5.86 5.94 10.31
CA VAL A 67 -7.02 5.55 9.49
C VAL A 67 -8.27 5.37 10.36
N ALA A 68 -8.15 4.67 11.50
CA ALA A 68 -9.27 4.48 12.42
C ALA A 68 -9.82 5.80 13.01
N LYS A 69 -9.02 6.87 13.02
CA LYS A 69 -9.43 8.23 13.39
C LYS A 69 -10.05 9.03 12.23
N GLY A 70 -10.10 8.46 11.03
CA GLY A 70 -10.61 9.13 9.83
C GLY A 70 -9.60 10.07 9.15
N GLU A 71 -8.31 9.98 9.49
CA GLU A 71 -7.27 10.87 8.91
C GLU A 71 -6.92 10.53 7.44
N PHE A 72 -7.36 9.36 6.95
CA PHE A 72 -7.10 8.87 5.59
C PHE A 72 -8.42 8.43 4.94
N PRO A 73 -9.30 9.35 4.52
CA PRO A 73 -10.60 8.99 3.96
C PRO A 73 -10.48 8.26 2.61
N HIS A 74 -9.38 8.44 1.88
CA HIS A 74 -9.16 7.85 0.56
C HIS A 74 -8.82 6.34 0.59
N VAL A 75 -8.40 5.79 1.73
CA VAL A 75 -7.94 4.39 1.77
C VAL A 75 -9.05 3.38 2.06
N GLU A 76 -10.32 3.79 2.11
CA GLU A 76 -11.46 2.94 2.47
C GLU A 76 -11.48 1.63 1.67
N GLU A 77 -11.34 1.73 0.34
CA GLU A 77 -11.35 0.56 -0.55
C GLU A 77 -10.14 -0.37 -0.38
N MET A 78 -9.03 0.13 0.19
CA MET A 78 -7.80 -0.64 0.39
C MET A 78 -7.79 -1.42 1.71
N ILE A 79 -8.45 -0.87 2.75
CA ILE A 79 -8.39 -1.40 4.11
C ILE A 79 -8.88 -2.85 4.18
N GLY A 80 -10.00 -3.17 3.53
CA GLY A 80 -10.57 -4.52 3.53
C GLY A 80 -9.61 -5.57 2.97
N PRO A 81 -9.14 -5.43 1.72
CA PRO A 81 -8.17 -6.35 1.12
C PRO A 81 -6.86 -6.48 1.92
N LEU A 82 -6.37 -5.37 2.49
CA LEU A 82 -5.16 -5.37 3.28
C LEU A 82 -5.33 -6.16 4.59
N ILE A 83 -6.39 -5.89 5.36
CA ILE A 83 -6.69 -6.61 6.61
C ILE A 83 -6.85 -8.10 6.34
N LEU A 84 -7.65 -8.47 5.33
CA LEU A 84 -7.88 -9.87 4.99
C LEU A 84 -6.57 -10.59 4.69
N GLY A 85 -5.68 -9.95 3.92
CA GLY A 85 -4.40 -10.53 3.56
C GLY A 85 -3.33 -10.53 4.65
N LEU A 86 -3.52 -9.81 5.76
CA LEU A 86 -2.65 -9.87 6.94
C LEU A 86 -3.04 -11.02 7.90
N LEU A 87 -4.29 -11.46 7.84
CA LEU A 87 -4.82 -12.55 8.68
C LEU A 87 -4.56 -13.94 8.08
N THR A 88 -4.22 -14.01 6.79
CA THR A 88 -3.79 -15.21 6.05
C THR A 88 -2.28 -15.26 5.90
#